data_AF-A0A8B0SI32-F1
#
_entry.id   AF-A0A8B0SI32-F1
#
_cell.length_a   1.000
_cell.length_b   1.000
_cell.length_c   1.000
_cell.angle_alpha   90.00
_cell.angle_beta   90.00
_cell.angle_gamma   90.00
#
_symmetry.space_group_name_H-M   'P 1'
#
loop_
_entity.id
_entity.type
_entity.pdbx_description
1 polymer ?
#
loop_
_entity_poly.entity_id
_entity_poly.type
_entity_poly.pdbx_seq_one_letter_code
_entity_poly.pdbx_strand_id
1 'polypeptide(L)'
;MRLSKWFSALLLAIPFFASVAFADYPNRGMSMNSVKAQYGAPQSVKQSANPVKKRWPKITVWHYGTFSVYFERSKVLHTVVH
;
A
#
# COMPACT_ATOMS: atom_id res chain seq x y z
N MET A 1 10.95 63.49 21.75
CA MET A 1 11.75 62.29 22.09
C MET A 1 11.27 61.13 21.22
N ARG A 2 12.19 60.53 20.45
CA ARG A 2 11.92 59.49 19.43
C ARG A 2 11.60 58.17 20.12
N LEU A 3 10.41 57.61 19.90
CA LEU A 3 10.08 56.26 20.37
C LEU A 3 10.49 55.25 19.29
N SER A 4 11.50 54.47 19.64
CA SER A 4 12.23 53.52 18.82
C SER A 4 11.37 52.31 18.44
N LYS A 5 11.24 52.08 17.13
CA LYS A 5 10.68 50.86 16.54
C LYS A 5 11.76 49.78 16.48
N TRP A 6 11.66 48.76 17.31
CA TRP A 6 12.41 47.51 17.15
C TRP A 6 11.39 46.37 17.24
N PHE A 7 10.78 46.03 16.11
CA PHE A 7 9.98 44.82 15.96
C PHE A 7 10.96 43.64 16.00
N SER A 8 11.00 42.92 17.12
CA SER A 8 11.69 41.64 17.23
C SER A 8 11.05 40.65 16.25
N ALA A 9 11.83 40.21 15.25
CA ALA A 9 11.45 39.15 14.34
C ALA A 9 11.37 37.83 15.13
N LEU A 10 10.15 37.36 15.38
CA LEU A 10 9.90 36.04 15.94
C LEU A 10 10.02 35.00 14.83
N LEU A 11 11.19 34.35 14.73
CA LEU A 11 11.39 33.16 13.91
C LEU A 11 10.58 32.00 14.53
N LEU A 12 9.36 31.79 14.05
CA LEU A 12 8.60 30.57 14.33
C LEU A 12 9.26 29.41 13.58
N ALA A 13 10.04 28.61 14.31
CA ALA A 13 10.52 27.31 13.85
C ALA A 13 9.30 26.43 13.53
N ILE A 14 9.11 26.11 12.25
CA ILE A 14 8.10 25.14 11.82
C ILE A 14 8.69 23.76 12.13
N PRO A 15 8.15 22.99 13.09
CA PRO A 15 8.56 21.60 13.21
C PRO A 15 8.06 20.88 11.95
N PHE A 16 8.98 20.45 11.10
CA PHE A 16 8.66 19.53 10.01
C PHE A 16 8.36 18.17 10.65
N PHE A 17 7.12 17.96 11.09
CA PHE A 17 6.66 16.63 11.45
C PHE A 17 6.62 15.81 10.16
N ALA A 18 7.71 15.10 9.86
CA ALA A 18 7.70 14.07 8.84
C ALA A 18 6.70 12.98 9.26
N SER A 19 5.52 13.00 8.67
CA SER A 19 4.57 11.90 8.80
C SER A 19 5.17 10.70 8.07
N VAL A 20 5.54 9.66 8.82
CA VAL A 20 5.89 8.37 8.23
C VAL A 20 4.58 7.78 7.70
N ALA A 21 4.33 7.91 6.40
CA ALA A 21 3.23 7.22 5.77
C ALA A 21 3.53 5.71 5.82
N PHE A 22 2.77 4.98 6.63
CA PHE A 22 2.73 3.52 6.50
C PHE A 22 2.06 3.23 5.15
N ALA A 23 2.73 2.49 4.29
CA ALA A 23 2.11 2.07 3.04
C ALA A 23 0.95 1.13 3.38
N ASP A 24 -0.28 1.58 3.10
CA ASP A 24 -1.48 0.75 3.25
C ASP A 24 -1.46 -0.32 2.16
N TYR A 25 -1.08 -1.53 2.51
CA TYR A 25 -1.11 -2.69 1.62
C TYR A 25 -2.45 -3.46 1.73
N PRO A 26 -2.82 -4.24 0.70
CA PRO A 26 -3.98 -5.11 0.78
C PRO A 26 -3.93 -6.04 2.01
N ASN A 27 -4.95 -5.92 2.85
CA ASN A 27 -5.09 -6.73 4.06
C ASN A 27 -5.65 -8.12 3.74
N ARG A 28 -5.27 -9.11 4.56
CA ARG A 28 -5.77 -10.49 4.45
C ARG A 28 -7.30 -10.52 4.47
N GLY A 29 -7.90 -11.30 3.58
CA GLY A 29 -9.36 -11.44 3.45
C GLY A 29 -10.04 -10.38 2.57
N MET A 30 -9.33 -9.34 2.12
CA MET A 30 -9.85 -8.40 1.13
C MET A 30 -10.18 -9.13 -0.18
N SER A 31 -11.24 -8.72 -0.89
CA SER A 31 -11.61 -9.34 -2.17
C SER A 31 -10.72 -8.85 -3.31
N MET A 32 -10.51 -9.67 -4.35
CA MET A 32 -9.83 -9.23 -5.58
C MET A 32 -10.43 -7.94 -6.15
N ASN A 33 -11.76 -7.78 -6.12
CA ASN A 33 -12.43 -6.58 -6.59
C ASN A 33 -12.08 -5.36 -5.73
N SER A 34 -12.07 -5.50 -4.41
CA SER A 34 -11.67 -4.42 -3.48
C SER A 34 -10.21 -4.02 -3.69
N VAL A 35 -9.31 -5.00 -3.85
CA VAL A 35 -7.90 -4.73 -4.19
C VAL A 35 -7.80 -3.99 -5.52
N LYS A 36 -8.49 -4.46 -6.55
CA LYS A 36 -8.48 -3.79 -7.86
C LYS A 36 -9.05 -2.37 -7.80
N ALA A 37 -10.08 -2.14 -7.00
CA ALA A 37 -10.69 -0.82 -6.83
C ALA A 37 -9.76 0.16 -6.12
N GLN A 38 -9.00 -0.30 -5.12
CA GLN A 38 -8.12 0.55 -4.31
C GLN A 38 -6.73 0.74 -4.91
N TYR A 39 -6.18 -0.28 -5.58
CA TYR A 39 -4.79 -0.29 -6.08
C TYR A 39 -4.69 -0.28 -7.62
N GLY A 40 -5.82 -0.38 -8.32
CA GLY A 40 -5.85 -0.46 -9.78
C GLY A 40 -5.51 -1.84 -10.34
N ALA A 41 -5.28 -1.88 -11.65
CA ALA A 41 -4.90 -3.10 -12.35
C ALA A 41 -3.45 -3.50 -12.02
N PRO A 42 -3.17 -4.80 -11.80
CA PRO A 42 -1.81 -5.25 -11.58
C PRO A 42 -0.98 -5.19 -12.87
N GLN A 43 0.33 -5.01 -12.73
CA GLN A 43 1.29 -5.01 -13.84
C GLN A 43 1.40 -6.39 -14.49
N SER A 44 1.30 -7.46 -13.68
CA SER A 44 1.24 -8.83 -14.19
C SER A 44 0.47 -9.75 -13.24
N VAL A 45 -0.06 -10.83 -13.81
CA VAL A 45 -0.82 -11.85 -13.09
C VAL A 45 -0.19 -13.21 -13.34
N LYS A 46 0.09 -13.95 -12.27
CA LYS A 46 0.50 -15.36 -12.32
C LYS A 46 -0.57 -16.21 -11.67
N GLN A 47 -0.79 -17.41 -12.20
CA GLN A 47 -1.69 -18.39 -11.62
C GLN A 47 -0.91 -19.69 -11.37
N SER A 48 -1.28 -20.42 -10.33
CA SER A 48 -0.75 -21.76 -10.08
C SER A 48 -0.94 -22.66 -11.32
N ALA A 49 0.10 -23.43 -11.66
CA ALA A 49 0.06 -24.35 -12.80
C ALA A 49 -1.07 -25.38 -12.66
N ASN A 50 -1.72 -25.70 -13.78
CA ASN A 50 -2.67 -26.81 -13.86
C ASN A 50 -1.93 -28.11 -14.24
N PRO A 51 -2.32 -29.28 -13.70
CA PRO A 51 -3.47 -29.51 -12.82
C PRO A 51 -3.15 -29.30 -11.34
N VAL A 52 -4.05 -28.60 -10.64
CA VAL A 52 -4.07 -28.53 -9.17
C VAL A 52 -5.07 -29.59 -8.68
N LYS A 53 -4.70 -30.38 -7.66
CA LYS A 53 -5.65 -31.33 -7.03
C LYS A 53 -6.87 -30.57 -6.54
N LYS A 54 -8.08 -31.14 -6.65
CA LYS A 54 -9.34 -30.50 -6.22
C LYS A 54 -9.32 -29.96 -4.77
N ARG A 55 -8.53 -30.59 -3.89
CA ARG A 55 -8.38 -30.20 -2.47
C ARG A 55 -7.46 -28.99 -2.27
N TRP A 56 -6.59 -28.69 -3.23
CA TRP A 56 -5.60 -27.63 -3.10
C TRP A 56 -6.18 -26.32 -3.62
N PRO A 57 -6.03 -25.21 -2.88
CA PRO A 57 -6.51 -23.93 -3.35
C PRO A 57 -5.73 -23.46 -4.58
N LYS A 58 -6.44 -22.95 -5.58
CA LYS A 58 -5.83 -22.21 -6.69
C LYS A 58 -5.27 -20.89 -6.14
N ILE A 59 -3.98 -20.67 -6.34
CA ILE A 59 -3.30 -19.43 -5.96
C ILE A 59 -3.15 -18.55 -7.19
N THR A 60 -3.53 -17.29 -7.03
CA THR A 60 -3.31 -16.24 -8.03
C THR A 60 -2.42 -15.18 -7.41
N VAL A 61 -1.41 -14.72 -8.15
CA VAL A 61 -0.48 -13.68 -7.69
C VAL A 61 -0.63 -12.49 -8.60
N TRP A 62 -0.90 -11.33 -8.02
CA TRP A 62 -0.90 -10.05 -8.72
C TRP A 62 0.36 -9.28 -8.33
N HIS A 63 1.09 -8.79 -9.33
CA HIS A 63 2.29 -8.00 -9.12
C HIS A 63 2.01 -6.52 -9.41
N TYR A 64 2.34 -5.65 -8.46
CA TYR A 64 2.21 -4.19 -8.56
C TYR A 64 3.56 -3.47 -8.67
N GLY A 65 4.66 -4.21 -8.78
CA GLY A 65 6.02 -3.69 -8.87
C GLY A 65 6.72 -3.80 -7.52
N THR A 66 6.45 -2.87 -6.61
CA THR A 66 7.05 -2.83 -5.26
C THR A 66 6.45 -3.84 -4.28
N PHE A 67 5.31 -4.43 -4.61
CA PHE A 67 4.70 -5.49 -3.82
C PHE A 67 3.91 -6.47 -4.70
N SER A 68 3.65 -7.64 -4.13
CA SER A 68 2.85 -8.71 -4.72
C SER A 68 1.75 -9.15 -3.78
N VAL A 69 0.57 -9.40 -4.32
CA VAL A 69 -0.60 -9.86 -3.56
C VAL A 69 -0.91 -11.29 -3.97
N TYR A 70 -0.85 -12.20 -3.01
CA TYR A 70 -1.22 -13.59 -3.16
C TYR A 70 -2.69 -13.74 -2.79
N PHE A 71 -3.45 -14.36 -3.67
CA PHE A 71 -4.85 -14.66 -3.47
C PHE A 71 -5.07 -16.15 -3.42
N GLU A 72 -5.83 -16.59 -2.42
CA GLU A 72 -6.48 -17.89 -2.43
C GLU A 72 -7.89 -17.71 -2.97
N ARG A 73 -8.20 -18.38 -4.09
CA ARG A 73 -9.47 -18.22 -4.82
C ARG A 73 -9.69 -16.75 -5.23
N SER A 74 -10.46 -15.99 -4.46
CA SER A 74 -10.82 -14.58 -4.72
C SER A 74 -10.49 -13.63 -3.56
N LYS A 75 -9.75 -14.11 -2.55
CA LYS A 75 -9.48 -13.40 -1.30
C LYS A 75 -7.98 -13.27 -1.07
N VAL A 76 -7.54 -12.14 -0.55
CA VAL A 76 -6.13 -11.90 -0.21
C VAL A 76 -5.71 -12.92 0.85
N LEU A 77 -4.70 -13.71 0.52
CA LEU A 77 -4.02 -14.63 1.41
C LEU A 77 -2.89 -13.92 2.15
N HIS A 78 -2.05 -13.20 1.40
CA HIS A 78 -0.88 -12.50 1.93
C HIS A 78 -0.36 -11.44 0.94
N THR A 79 0.30 -10.42 1.45
CA THR A 79 0.97 -9.38 0.65
C THR A 79 2.46 -9.39 0.98
N VAL A 80 3.30 -9.44 -0.05
CA VAL A 80 4.76 -9.45 0.07
C VAL A 80 5.30 -8.15 -0.53
N VAL A 81 6.08 -7.40 0.26
CA VAL A 81 6.79 -6.20 -0.18
C VAL A 81 8.18 -6.61 -0.66
N HIS A 82 8.66 -6.03 -1.77
CA HIS A 82 9.95 -6.33 -2.39
C HIS A 82 10.99 -5.24 -2.12
#